data_AF-A0A1E3VZ42-F1
#
_entry.id   AF-A0A1E3VZ42-F1
#
_cell.length_a   1.000
_cell.length_b   1.000
_cell.length_c   1.000
_cell.angle_alpha   90.00
_cell.angle_beta   90.00
_cell.angle_gamma   90.00
#
_symmetry.space_group_name_H-M   'P 1'
#
loop_
_entity.id
_entity.type
_entity.pdbx_description
1 polymer ?
#
loop_
_entity_poly.entity_id
_entity_poly.type
_entity_poly.pdbx_seq_one_letter_code
_entity_poly.pdbx_strand_id
1 'polypeptide(L)'
;MATKYVQAAGGCAAMNAKDADEERKGLGRMQVKAIAPDRAGDPIWTGQVMIKHPNSNGMQLDIDTGGYIPKRYVKAVAVTRDGERVFDLDATFSISTNPNFRFSFANGTNNDLDVTIVDTDGETFEGRTGPKDAQDS
;
A
#
# COMPACT_ATOMS: atom_id res chain seq x y z
N MET A 1 -26.45 12.58 47.05
CA MET A 1 -25.13 12.00 46.75
C MET A 1 -25.06 11.79 45.24
N ALA A 2 -24.22 12.55 44.54
CA ALA A 2 -24.12 12.50 43.08
C ALA A 2 -22.87 11.70 42.69
N THR A 3 -23.06 10.51 42.14
CA THR A 3 -21.98 9.68 41.62
C THR A 3 -21.53 10.27 40.28
N LYS A 4 -20.46 11.05 40.28
CA LYS A 4 -19.78 11.44 39.03
C LYS A 4 -19.07 10.23 38.48
N TYR A 5 -19.64 9.63 37.43
CA TYR A 5 -18.95 8.65 36.61
C TYR A 5 -17.83 9.38 35.87
N VAL A 6 -16.58 9.07 36.20
CA VAL A 6 -15.41 9.56 35.47
C VAL A 6 -15.01 8.46 34.52
N GLN A 7 -15.41 8.57 33.26
CA GLN A 7 -14.81 7.80 32.19
C GLN A 7 -13.47 8.49 31.87
N ALA A 8 -12.37 7.83 32.24
CA ALA A 8 -11.03 8.29 31.94
C ALA A 8 -10.78 8.20 30.42
N ALA A 9 -11.22 9.20 29.67
CA ALA A 9 -10.87 9.45 28.27
C ALA A 9 -9.44 10.04 28.18
N GLY A 10 -8.45 9.36 28.75
CA GLY A 10 -7.11 9.91 28.98
C GLY A 10 -6.00 8.87 29.00
N GLY A 11 -6.11 7.82 28.19
CA GLY A 11 -5.01 6.90 27.91
C GLY A 11 -4.62 6.98 26.43
N CYS A 12 -3.32 6.81 26.12
CA CYS A 12 -2.76 6.71 24.75
C CYS A 12 -3.48 5.74 23.79
N ALA A 13 -4.49 5.00 24.24
CA ALA A 13 -5.30 4.10 23.43
C ALA A 13 -6.42 4.81 22.62
N ALA A 14 -6.83 6.04 22.98
CA ALA A 14 -7.97 6.72 22.34
C ALA A 14 -7.62 7.46 21.03
N MET A 15 -6.34 7.55 20.66
CA MET A 15 -5.91 8.30 19.46
C MET A 15 -5.78 7.47 18.19
N ASN A 16 -6.05 6.15 18.26
CA ASN A 16 -5.93 5.25 17.11
C ASN A 16 -7.26 4.66 16.65
N ALA A 17 -8.40 5.26 16.98
CA ALA A 17 -9.57 5.17 16.11
C ALA A 17 -9.26 6.04 14.88
N LYS A 18 -8.32 5.60 14.03
CA LYS A 18 -8.20 6.16 12.68
C LYS A 18 -9.53 5.81 12.04
N ASP A 19 -10.40 6.81 11.89
CA ASP A 19 -11.68 6.71 11.21
C ASP A 19 -11.60 5.69 10.07
N ALA A 20 -12.24 4.53 10.24
CA ALA A 20 -12.22 3.46 9.25
C ALA A 20 -12.75 3.95 7.89
N ASP A 21 -13.58 5.00 7.91
CA ASP A 21 -14.07 5.74 6.75
C ASP A 21 -12.98 6.60 6.06
N GLU A 22 -12.08 7.25 6.80
CA GLU A 22 -10.97 8.03 6.23
C GLU A 22 -9.88 7.14 5.63
N GLU A 23 -9.64 5.96 6.20
CA GLU A 23 -8.74 4.96 5.60
C GLU A 23 -9.33 4.37 4.31
N ARG A 24 -10.65 4.21 4.23
CA ARG A 24 -11.37 3.83 2.99
C ARG A 24 -11.32 4.91 1.91
N LYS A 25 -11.38 6.20 2.25
CA LYS A 25 -11.33 7.33 1.27
C LYS A 25 -10.04 7.41 0.44
N GLY A 26 -9.03 6.61 0.76
CA GLY A 26 -7.78 6.52 -0.01
C GLY A 26 -7.41 5.10 -0.41
N LEU A 27 -8.31 4.14 -0.25
CA LEU A 27 -8.07 2.76 -0.66
C LEU A 27 -7.68 2.71 -2.13
N GLY A 28 -6.60 2.01 -2.43
CA GLY A 28 -6.13 1.87 -3.81
C GLY A 28 -5.31 3.02 -4.35
N ARG A 29 -5.09 4.11 -3.57
CA ARG A 29 -4.13 5.15 -3.97
C ARG A 29 -2.75 4.52 -4.10
N MET A 30 -2.27 4.46 -5.34
CA MET A 30 -0.99 3.88 -5.69
C MET A 30 -0.02 4.98 -6.11
N GLN A 31 1.23 4.87 -5.64
CA GLN A 31 2.34 5.69 -6.09
C GLN A 31 3.43 4.77 -6.61
N VAL A 32 3.69 4.88 -7.91
CA VAL A 32 4.72 4.12 -8.61
C VAL A 32 5.85 5.07 -8.97
N LYS A 33 7.07 4.72 -8.57
CA LYS A 33 8.28 5.50 -8.83
C LYS A 33 9.31 4.62 -9.54
N ALA A 34 9.89 5.15 -10.61
CA ALA A 34 11.08 4.61 -11.24
C ALA A 34 12.24 5.57 -10.94
N ILE A 35 13.26 5.07 -10.25
CA ILE A 35 14.40 5.84 -9.77
C ILE A 35 15.61 5.43 -10.61
N ALA A 36 16.24 6.42 -11.25
CA ALA A 36 17.47 6.22 -12.02
C ALA A 36 18.66 5.96 -11.07
N PRO A 37 19.67 5.20 -11.51
CA PRO A 37 20.86 4.93 -10.70
C PRO A 37 21.73 6.18 -10.50
N ASP A 38 22.44 6.22 -9.37
CA ASP A 38 23.34 7.33 -9.01
C ASP A 38 24.54 7.45 -9.94
N ARG A 39 24.98 6.33 -10.54
CA ARG A 39 26.08 6.29 -11.49
C ARG A 39 25.55 6.32 -12.92
N ALA A 40 25.97 7.32 -13.67
CA ALA A 40 25.72 7.40 -15.11
C ALA A 40 26.28 6.15 -15.81
N GLY A 41 25.42 5.42 -16.52
CA GLY A 41 25.77 4.20 -17.26
C GLY A 41 25.47 2.89 -16.55
N ASP A 42 25.01 2.90 -15.29
CA ASP A 42 24.50 1.69 -14.65
C ASP A 42 23.17 1.27 -15.30
N PRO A 43 23.03 0.02 -15.80
CA PRO A 43 21.78 -0.44 -16.39
C PRO A 43 20.72 -0.78 -15.34
N ILE A 44 21.01 -0.74 -14.04
CA ILE A 44 20.06 -1.14 -13.00
C ILE A 44 19.28 0.06 -12.45
N TRP A 45 17.97 0.06 -12.65
CA TRP A 45 17.02 1.02 -12.10
C TRP A 45 16.35 0.47 -10.84
N THR A 46 15.86 1.37 -9.99
CA THR A 46 15.10 0.98 -8.78
C THR A 46 13.64 1.37 -8.93
N GLY A 47 12.76 0.37 -8.86
CA GLY A 47 11.31 0.55 -8.84
C GLY A 47 10.80 0.58 -7.42
N GLN A 48 9.84 1.46 -7.15
CA GLN A 48 9.15 1.51 -5.87
C GLN A 48 7.65 1.66 -6.10
N VAL A 49 6.87 0.74 -5.54
CA VAL A 49 5.40 0.71 -5.59
C VAL A 49 4.88 0.81 -4.17
N MET A 50 4.11 1.86 -3.90
CA MET A 50 3.41 2.06 -2.64
C MET A 50 1.92 2.07 -2.92
N ILE A 51 1.14 1.29 -2.17
CA ILE A 51 -0.31 1.30 -2.27
C ILE A 51 -0.91 1.48 -0.88
N LYS A 52 -1.92 2.35 -0.78
CA LYS A 52 -2.72 2.49 0.44
C LYS A 52 -3.72 1.34 0.49
N HIS A 53 -3.44 0.35 1.36
CA HIS A 53 -4.27 -0.84 1.53
C HIS A 53 -4.21 -1.32 2.99
N PRO A 54 -5.36 -1.67 3.61
CA PRO A 54 -5.42 -2.05 5.02
C PRO A 54 -4.61 -3.32 5.35
N ASN A 55 -4.56 -4.28 4.41
CA ASN A 55 -3.92 -5.59 4.60
C ASN A 55 -4.32 -6.27 5.92
N SER A 56 -5.62 -6.29 6.20
CA SER A 56 -6.18 -6.93 7.37
C SER A 56 -6.16 -8.45 7.21
N ASN A 57 -5.63 -9.14 8.22
CA ASN A 57 -5.42 -10.59 8.21
C ASN A 57 -6.63 -11.41 8.70
N GLY A 58 -7.74 -10.76 9.09
CA GLY A 58 -8.93 -11.44 9.58
C GLY A 58 -8.93 -11.78 11.08
N MET A 59 -7.82 -11.56 11.79
CA MET A 59 -7.68 -11.87 13.21
C MET A 59 -7.60 -10.62 14.10
N GLN A 60 -7.60 -9.44 13.48
CA GLN A 60 -7.57 -8.16 14.18
C GLN A 60 -8.95 -7.89 14.80
N LEU A 61 -8.96 -7.59 16.11
CA LEU A 61 -10.15 -7.14 16.81
C LEU A 61 -10.42 -5.68 16.43
N ASP A 62 -11.64 -5.41 15.99
CA ASP A 62 -12.16 -4.07 15.83
C ASP A 62 -12.63 -3.57 17.21
N ILE A 63 -11.95 -2.55 17.73
CA ILE A 63 -12.21 -2.01 19.08
C ILE A 63 -13.53 -1.22 19.10
N ASP A 64 -13.97 -0.69 17.97
CA ASP A 64 -15.19 0.11 17.87
C ASP A 64 -16.43 -0.79 17.80
N THR A 65 -16.37 -1.86 17.02
CA THR A 65 -17.50 -2.79 16.84
C THR A 65 -17.46 -4.00 17.78
N GLY A 66 -16.32 -4.27 18.43
CA GLY A 66 -16.09 -5.48 19.21
C GLY A 66 -16.02 -6.77 18.37
N GLY A 67 -16.07 -6.64 17.04
CA GLY A 67 -15.99 -7.74 16.08
C GLY A 67 -14.57 -8.00 15.58
N TYR A 68 -14.44 -8.90 14.60
CA TYR A 68 -13.19 -9.11 13.88
C TYR A 68 -13.21 -8.36 12.55
N ILE A 69 -12.12 -7.67 12.22
CA ILE A 69 -11.96 -7.02 10.92
C ILE A 69 -11.89 -8.12 9.85
N PRO A 70 -12.72 -8.07 8.79
CA PRO A 70 -12.69 -9.07 7.73
C PRO A 70 -11.32 -9.13 7.06
N LYS A 71 -10.92 -10.32 6.60
CA LYS A 71 -9.67 -10.49 5.86
C LYS A 71 -9.75 -9.69 4.55
N ARG A 72 -8.81 -8.76 4.35
CA ARG A 72 -8.63 -8.03 3.10
C ARG A 72 -7.18 -7.68 2.92
N TYR A 73 -6.49 -8.43 2.06
CA TYR A 73 -5.08 -8.23 1.77
C TYR A 73 -4.79 -8.28 0.27
N VAL A 74 -3.67 -7.69 -0.13
CA VAL A 74 -3.14 -7.77 -1.48
C VAL A 74 -2.77 -9.22 -1.79
N LYS A 75 -3.41 -9.81 -2.79
CA LYS A 75 -3.23 -11.21 -3.19
C LYS A 75 -2.23 -11.36 -4.33
N ALA A 76 -2.31 -10.49 -5.33
CA ALA A 76 -1.45 -10.57 -6.51
C ALA A 76 -0.94 -9.18 -6.87
N VAL A 77 0.33 -9.11 -7.29
CA VAL A 77 0.96 -7.91 -7.86
C VAL A 77 1.66 -8.32 -9.14
N ALA A 78 1.31 -7.69 -10.25
CA ALA A 78 2.00 -7.82 -11.51
C ALA A 78 2.64 -6.48 -11.86
N VAL A 79 3.91 -6.48 -12.23
CA VAL A 79 4.64 -5.28 -12.66
C VAL A 79 5.23 -5.50 -14.03
N THR A 80 4.93 -4.59 -14.94
CA THR A 80 5.50 -4.56 -16.29
C THR A 80 6.21 -3.23 -16.53
N ARG A 81 7.29 -3.27 -17.31
CA ARG A 81 8.08 -2.12 -17.71
C ARG A 81 8.06 -2.01 -19.23
N ASP A 82 7.55 -0.91 -19.77
CA ASP A 82 7.44 -0.71 -21.22
C ASP A 82 6.73 -1.90 -21.94
N GLY A 83 5.81 -2.57 -21.26
CA GLY A 83 5.12 -3.79 -21.73
C GLY A 83 5.84 -5.12 -21.47
N GLU A 84 7.06 -5.10 -20.92
CA GLU A 84 7.82 -6.30 -20.55
C GLU A 84 7.60 -6.66 -19.07
N ARG A 85 7.37 -7.94 -18.77
CA ARG A 85 7.18 -8.41 -17.38
C ARG A 85 8.46 -8.22 -16.56
N VAL A 86 8.39 -7.42 -15.49
CA VAL A 86 9.48 -7.29 -14.51
C VAL A 86 9.37 -8.42 -13.50
N PHE A 87 8.22 -8.54 -12.84
CA PHE A 87 7.93 -9.64 -11.92
C PHE A 87 6.43 -9.82 -11.70
N ASP A 88 6.08 -11.00 -11.17
CA ASP A 88 4.80 -11.28 -10.54
C ASP A 88 5.03 -11.71 -9.11
N LEU A 89 4.13 -11.32 -8.23
CA LEU A 89 4.16 -11.65 -6.82
C LEU A 89 2.78 -12.15 -6.40
N ASP A 90 2.73 -13.42 -5.99
CA ASP A 90 1.62 -13.97 -5.23
C ASP A 90 1.89 -13.75 -3.74
N ALA A 91 1.06 -12.89 -3.15
CA ALA A 91 1.15 -12.48 -1.76
C ALA A 91 0.07 -13.15 -0.89
N THR A 92 0.35 -13.23 0.40
CA THR A 92 -0.56 -13.80 1.40
C THR A 92 -0.88 -12.77 2.49
N PHE A 93 -1.55 -13.19 3.56
CA PHE A 93 -1.89 -12.34 4.71
C PHE A 93 -0.68 -11.75 5.46
N SER A 94 0.54 -12.16 5.12
CA SER A 94 1.78 -11.75 5.79
C SER A 94 2.31 -10.38 5.35
N ILE A 95 1.61 -9.68 4.46
CA ILE A 95 2.01 -8.35 3.99
C ILE A 95 1.53 -7.28 4.98
N SER A 96 2.41 -6.33 5.32
CA SER A 96 2.08 -5.22 6.21
C SER A 96 1.04 -4.26 5.62
N THR A 97 0.32 -3.55 6.48
CA THR A 97 -0.53 -2.40 6.11
C THR A 97 0.25 -1.38 5.28
N ASN A 98 -0.39 -0.81 4.25
CA ASN A 98 0.22 0.10 3.28
C ASN A 98 1.49 -0.47 2.66
N PRO A 99 1.40 -1.54 1.86
CA PRO A 99 2.59 -2.23 1.38
C PRO A 99 3.43 -1.36 0.46
N ASN A 100 4.74 -1.52 0.60
CA ASN A 100 5.77 -0.82 -0.14
C ASN A 100 6.72 -1.87 -0.75
N PHE A 101 6.61 -2.06 -2.06
CA PHE A 101 7.45 -2.98 -2.81
C PHE A 101 8.58 -2.21 -3.47
N ARG A 102 9.81 -2.51 -3.07
CA ARG A 102 11.03 -1.98 -3.71
C ARG A 102 11.76 -3.11 -4.41
N PHE A 103 12.10 -2.90 -5.67
CA PHE A 103 12.78 -3.89 -6.51
C PHE A 103 13.76 -3.22 -7.46
N SER A 104 14.73 -3.98 -7.95
CA SER A 104 15.67 -3.52 -8.97
C SER A 104 15.28 -4.15 -10.31
N PHE A 105 15.40 -3.39 -11.40
CA PHE A 105 15.06 -3.85 -12.74
C PHE A 105 16.04 -3.28 -13.77
N ALA A 106 16.17 -3.94 -14.93
CA ALA A 106 17.07 -3.48 -15.99
C ALA A 106 16.49 -2.25 -16.71
N ASN A 107 17.35 -1.40 -17.26
CA ASN A 107 16.96 -0.22 -18.01
C ASN A 107 16.28 -0.57 -19.34
N GLY A 108 15.26 0.21 -19.68
CA GLY A 108 14.41 0.08 -20.87
C GLY A 108 14.38 1.36 -21.67
N THR A 109 13.46 1.44 -22.62
CA THR A 109 13.33 2.59 -23.50
C THR A 109 12.83 3.80 -22.71
N ASN A 110 11.69 3.66 -22.02
CA ASN A 110 11.10 4.74 -21.23
C ASN A 110 11.22 4.47 -19.73
N ASN A 111 11.37 3.19 -19.33
CA ASN A 111 11.37 2.76 -17.93
C ASN A 111 10.05 3.09 -17.23
N ASP A 112 8.96 3.13 -17.99
CA ASP A 112 7.64 3.32 -17.42
C ASP A 112 7.17 2.02 -16.79
N LEU A 113 6.78 2.08 -15.52
CA LEU A 113 6.28 0.93 -14.78
C LEU A 113 4.75 0.99 -14.76
N ASP A 114 4.12 -0.05 -15.32
CA ASP A 114 2.73 -0.37 -15.15
C ASP A 114 2.59 -1.43 -14.07
N VAL A 115 1.68 -1.20 -13.13
CA VAL A 115 1.49 -2.03 -11.95
C VAL A 115 0.02 -2.36 -11.81
N THR A 116 -0.26 -3.64 -11.64
CA THR A 116 -1.60 -4.16 -11.39
C THR A 116 -1.59 -4.92 -10.08
N ILE A 117 -2.44 -4.54 -9.15
CA ILE A 117 -2.56 -5.15 -7.82
C ILE A 117 -3.98 -5.64 -7.65
N VAL A 118 -4.16 -6.90 -7.24
CA VAL A 118 -5.46 -7.50 -6.97
C VAL A 118 -5.55 -7.88 -5.49
N ASP A 119 -6.62 -7.48 -4.82
CA ASP A 119 -6.87 -7.87 -3.44
C ASP A 119 -7.73 -9.15 -3.32
N THR A 120 -7.95 -9.61 -2.09
CA THR A 120 -8.79 -10.78 -1.82
C THR A 120 -10.29 -10.55 -2.01
N ASP A 121 -10.75 -9.30 -2.05
CA ASP A 121 -12.15 -8.94 -2.35
C ASP A 121 -12.40 -8.92 -3.88
N GLY A 122 -11.34 -9.06 -4.70
CA GLY A 122 -11.40 -9.02 -6.16
C GLY A 122 -11.27 -7.62 -6.74
N GLU A 123 -10.97 -6.62 -5.91
CA GLU A 123 -10.72 -5.26 -6.36
C GLU A 123 -9.35 -5.21 -7.03
N THR A 124 -9.31 -4.57 -8.20
CA THR A 124 -8.09 -4.40 -8.99
C THR A 124 -7.68 -2.93 -8.96
N PHE A 125 -6.44 -2.70 -8.54
CA PHE A 125 -5.81 -1.39 -8.48
C PHE A 125 -4.73 -1.32 -9.54
N GLU A 126 -4.82 -0.31 -10.40
CA GLU A 126 -3.84 -0.06 -11.45
C GLU A 126 -3.09 1.22 -11.14
N GLY A 127 -1.79 1.22 -11.39
CA GLY A 127 -0.94 2.39 -11.24
C GLY A 127 0.12 2.39 -12.32
N ARG A 128 0.46 3.59 -12.80
CA ARG A 128 1.59 3.82 -13.70
C ARG A 128 2.56 4.77 -13.03
N THR A 129 3.84 4.71 -13.40
CA THR A 129 4.77 5.80 -13.12
C THR A 129 4.15 7.13 -13.56
N GLY A 130 3.98 8.04 -12.59
CA GLY A 130 3.60 9.41 -12.89
C GLY A 130 4.72 10.13 -13.67
N PRO A 131 4.42 11.26 -14.33
CA PRO A 131 5.45 12.08 -14.96
C PRO A 131 6.58 12.36 -13.96
N LYS A 132 7.80 12.37 -14.47
CA LYS A 132 9.10 12.32 -13.77
C LYS A 132 9.34 13.46 -12.75
N ASP A 133 8.36 14.35 -12.54
CA ASP A 133 8.45 15.61 -11.81
C ASP A 133 7.69 15.65 -10.46
N ALA A 134 7.18 14.52 -9.95
CA ALA A 134 6.53 14.47 -8.64
C ALA A 134 7.53 14.17 -7.49
N GLN A 135 8.66 14.88 -7.46
CA GLN A 135 9.57 14.97 -6.31
C GLN A 135 9.61 16.44 -5.85
N ASP A 136 9.31 16.63 -4.56
CA ASP A 136 9.29 17.89 -3.79
C ASP A 136 8.12 18.87 -4.04
N SER A 137 7.15 18.82 -3.13
CA SER A 137 6.47 20.00 -2.59
C SER A 137 6.13 19.76 -1.12
#